data_AF-A0A1H0X494-F1
#
_entry.id   AF-A0A1H0X494-F1
#
_cell.length_a   1.000
_cell.length_b   1.000
_cell.length_c   1.000
_cell.angle_alpha   90.00
_cell.angle_beta   90.00
_cell.angle_gamma   90.00
#
_symmetry.space_group_name_H-M   'P 1'
#
loop_
_entity.id
_entity.type
_entity.pdbx_description
1 polymer ?
#
loop_
_entity_poly.entity_id
_entity_poly.type
_entity_poly.pdbx_seq_one_letter_code
_entity_poly.pdbx_strand_id
1 'polypeptide(L)'
;MTVVLVHGNPETDAIWGPLAEALGRDDVVCLSPPGFGAELPADFPATHLAYRDWLEAELARLGEPVHLVGHDCGGFHIVNVAMHRPELVRSWVSDVVGVFDEDYVWHDAAQIWRTPGAGEEFVAAMSSSTVEERAAKLGGVGMSADIATAVARHQGPVMGRAILALYRSLGPAALAEARRDLDQAAARPGLAILATEDTYVGSETSRRRAARRAGARVEVLDGLGHWWMMQDPVRSAEMLTHFWESVE
;
A
#
# COMPACT_ATOMS: atom_id res chain seq x y z
N MET A 1 -9.22 13.45 14.51
CA MET A 1 -9.33 13.33 13.05
C MET A 1 -9.00 11.88 12.75
N THR A 2 -9.94 11.11 12.22
CA THR A 2 -9.72 9.68 12.00
C THR A 2 -8.48 9.43 11.14
N VAL A 3 -7.69 8.43 11.54
CA VAL A 3 -6.55 7.91 10.79
C VAL A 3 -6.98 6.62 10.12
N VAL A 4 -6.86 6.55 8.80
CA VAL A 4 -7.19 5.36 8.02
C VAL A 4 -5.90 4.74 7.49
N LEU A 5 -5.65 3.48 7.83
CA LEU A 5 -4.49 2.70 7.39
C LEU A 5 -4.92 1.66 6.35
N VAL A 6 -4.27 1.65 5.18
CA VAL A 6 -4.60 0.76 4.07
C VAL A 6 -3.37 -0.04 3.66
N HIS A 7 -3.39 -1.35 3.90
CA HIS A 7 -2.28 -2.24 3.51
C HIS A 7 -2.34 -2.59 2.01
N GLY A 8 -1.31 -3.29 1.52
CA GLY A 8 -1.23 -3.73 0.13
C GLY A 8 -1.16 -5.25 -0.02
N ASN A 9 -0.34 -5.67 -0.98
CA ASN A 9 -0.16 -7.03 -1.42
C ASN A 9 1.20 -7.58 -0.94
N PRO A 10 1.31 -8.87 -0.56
CA PRO A 10 0.26 -9.88 -0.34
C PRO A 10 -0.11 -9.98 1.16
N GLU A 11 -0.72 -8.92 1.70
CA GLU A 11 -0.76 -8.66 3.14
C GLU A 11 -2.19 -8.64 3.71
N THR A 12 -2.27 -8.36 5.01
CA THR A 12 -3.50 -8.12 5.77
C THR A 12 -3.31 -6.92 6.68
N ASP A 13 -4.39 -6.45 7.31
CA ASP A 13 -4.35 -5.37 8.31
C ASP A 13 -3.42 -5.63 9.50
N ALA A 14 -3.10 -6.89 9.79
CA ALA A 14 -2.13 -7.31 10.81
C ALA A 14 -0.79 -6.54 10.78
N ILE A 15 -0.32 -6.08 9.61
CA ILE A 15 0.93 -5.30 9.50
C ILE A 15 0.86 -3.97 10.25
N TRP A 16 -0.34 -3.43 10.47
CA TRP A 16 -0.54 -2.16 11.13
C TRP A 16 -0.59 -2.26 12.64
N GLY A 17 -0.70 -3.47 13.21
CA GLY A 17 -0.86 -3.68 14.65
C GLY A 17 0.19 -2.94 15.48
N PRO A 18 1.50 -3.13 15.24
CA PRO A 18 2.56 -2.44 15.98
C PRO A 18 2.50 -0.92 15.86
N LEU A 19 2.21 -0.40 14.66
CA LEU A 19 2.08 1.05 14.44
C LEU A 19 0.84 1.63 15.12
N ALA A 20 -0.31 0.94 15.05
CA ALA A 20 -1.54 1.37 15.71
C ALA A 20 -1.37 1.42 17.23
N GLU A 21 -0.67 0.45 17.82
CA GLU A 21 -0.30 0.46 19.24
C GLU A 21 0.63 1.64 19.57
N ALA A 22 1.67 1.87 18.76
CA ALA A 22 2.61 2.97 18.97
C ALA A 22 1.98 4.36 18.80
N LEU A 23 0.99 4.50 17.91
CA LEU A 23 0.19 5.73 17.78
C LEU A 23 -0.61 6.01 19.06
N GLY A 24 -1.08 4.96 19.76
CA GLY A 24 -1.78 5.11 21.04
C GLY A 24 -3.11 5.87 20.93
N ARG A 25 -3.80 5.74 19.79
CA ARG A 25 -5.04 6.47 19.46
C ARG A 25 -6.21 5.52 19.28
N ASP A 26 -7.40 5.97 19.70
CA ASP A 26 -8.65 5.22 19.54
C ASP A 26 -9.33 5.46 18.17
N ASP A 27 -8.87 6.44 17.39
CA ASP A 27 -9.45 6.85 16.11
C ASP A 27 -8.68 6.31 14.89
N VAL A 28 -8.01 5.16 15.04
CA VAL A 28 -7.32 4.44 13.96
C VAL A 28 -8.22 3.36 13.36
N VAL A 29 -8.41 3.41 12.05
CA VAL A 29 -9.20 2.44 11.27
C VAL A 29 -8.28 1.75 10.26
N CYS A 30 -8.10 0.44 10.41
CA CYS A 30 -7.41 -0.36 9.42
C CYS A 30 -8.41 -0.90 8.40
N LEU A 31 -8.28 -0.53 7.13
CA LEU A 31 -9.11 -1.04 6.05
C LEU A 31 -8.38 -2.12 5.26
N SER A 32 -9.07 -3.23 5.01
CA SER A 32 -8.58 -4.34 4.19
C SER A 32 -9.19 -4.33 2.79
N PRO A 33 -8.39 -4.15 1.72
CA PRO A 33 -8.88 -4.23 0.35
C PRO A 33 -9.51 -5.61 0.05
N PRO A 34 -10.61 -5.68 -0.73
CA PRO A 34 -11.26 -6.95 -1.06
C PRO A 34 -10.29 -7.99 -1.64
N GLY A 35 -10.22 -9.18 -1.03
CA GLY A 35 -9.27 -10.23 -1.41
C GLY A 35 -7.90 -10.16 -0.74
N PHE A 36 -7.61 -9.11 0.03
CA PHE A 36 -6.40 -8.98 0.85
C PHE A 36 -6.81 -8.85 2.32
N GLY A 37 -6.84 -9.97 3.06
CA GLY A 37 -7.34 -9.99 4.45
C GLY A 37 -8.85 -9.86 4.60
N ALA A 38 -9.57 -9.47 3.54
CA ALA A 38 -11.02 -9.37 3.48
C ALA A 38 -11.62 -10.31 2.41
N GLU A 39 -12.94 -10.54 2.50
CA GLU A 39 -13.69 -11.25 1.46
C GLU A 39 -13.52 -10.56 0.10
N LEU A 40 -13.43 -11.35 -0.97
CA LEU A 40 -13.45 -10.87 -2.35
C LEU A 40 -14.84 -11.13 -2.94
N PRO A 41 -15.70 -10.11 -3.09
CA PRO A 41 -17.02 -10.28 -3.72
C PRO A 41 -16.88 -10.85 -5.13
N ALA A 42 -17.82 -11.72 -5.52
CA ALA A 42 -17.75 -12.46 -6.78
C ALA A 42 -17.76 -11.56 -8.02
N ASP A 43 -18.39 -10.39 -7.93
CA ASP A 43 -18.49 -9.37 -8.96
C ASP A 43 -17.43 -8.27 -8.84
N PHE A 44 -16.55 -8.33 -7.84
CA PHE A 44 -15.50 -7.33 -7.67
C PHE A 44 -14.36 -7.57 -8.70
N PRO A 45 -14.09 -6.62 -9.62
CA PRO A 45 -13.14 -6.84 -10.71
C PRO A 45 -11.66 -6.93 -10.27
N ALA A 46 -11.34 -6.49 -9.05
CA ALA A 46 -9.99 -6.41 -8.51
C ALA A 46 -8.99 -5.67 -9.42
N THR A 47 -9.45 -4.65 -10.14
CA THR A 47 -8.58 -3.72 -10.88
C THR A 47 -8.15 -2.56 -9.99
N HIS A 48 -7.07 -1.86 -10.34
CA HIS A 48 -6.63 -0.69 -9.59
C HIS A 48 -7.71 0.41 -9.45
N LEU A 49 -8.55 0.59 -10.48
CA LEU A 49 -9.70 1.51 -10.41
C LEU A 49 -10.80 0.97 -9.49
N ALA A 50 -11.08 -0.34 -9.50
CA ALA A 50 -12.04 -0.93 -8.59
C ALA A 50 -11.62 -0.76 -7.12
N TYR A 51 -10.32 -0.87 -6.82
CA TYR A 51 -9.81 -0.59 -5.48
C TYR A 51 -9.83 0.90 -5.11
N ARG A 52 -9.57 1.81 -6.06
CA ARG A 52 -9.79 3.25 -5.83
C ARG A 52 -11.24 3.53 -5.48
N ASP A 53 -12.18 3.05 -6.29
CA ASP A 53 -13.62 3.30 -6.13
C ASP A 53 -14.15 2.67 -4.83
N TRP A 54 -13.67 1.47 -4.48
CA TRP A 54 -13.95 0.85 -3.19
C TRP A 54 -13.47 1.73 -2.03
N LEU A 55 -12.22 2.19 -2.07
CA LEU A 55 -11.66 3.01 -0.99
C LEU A 55 -12.40 4.34 -0.86
N GLU A 56 -12.76 4.99 -1.97
CA GLU A 56 -13.60 6.19 -1.95
C GLU A 56 -14.94 5.96 -1.24
N ALA A 57 -15.58 4.81 -1.50
CA ALA A 57 -16.83 4.46 -0.85
C ALA A 57 -16.65 4.22 0.66
N GLU A 58 -15.58 3.55 1.09
CA GLU A 58 -15.28 3.35 2.52
C GLU A 58 -15.02 4.70 3.22
N LEU A 59 -14.20 5.57 2.61
CA LEU A 59 -13.90 6.89 3.18
C LEU A 59 -15.14 7.79 3.24
N ALA A 60 -15.99 7.77 2.21
CA ALA A 60 -17.22 8.57 2.22
C ALA A 60 -18.19 8.15 3.35
N ARG A 61 -18.18 6.88 3.77
CA ARG A 61 -19.02 6.41 4.88
C ARG A 61 -18.57 6.94 6.25
N LEU A 62 -17.31 7.36 6.39
CA LEU A 62 -16.81 7.99 7.62
C LEU A 62 -17.41 9.39 7.82
N GLY A 63 -17.88 10.03 6.74
CA GLY A 63 -18.61 11.30 6.81
C GLY A 63 -17.74 12.54 7.04
N GLU A 64 -16.42 12.37 7.20
CA GLU A 64 -15.45 13.45 7.32
C GLU A 64 -14.14 13.11 6.57
N PRO A 65 -13.36 14.13 6.15
CA PRO A 65 -12.04 13.89 5.57
C PRO A 65 -11.09 13.25 6.58
N VAL A 66 -10.19 12.36 6.15
CA VAL A 66 -9.31 11.60 7.07
C VAL A 66 -7.82 11.84 6.85
N HIS A 67 -6.99 11.49 7.83
CA HIS A 67 -5.57 11.24 7.59
C HIS A 67 -5.40 9.84 7.00
N LEU A 68 -4.96 9.75 5.75
CA LEU A 68 -4.90 8.50 5.01
C LEU A 68 -3.46 8.02 4.87
N VAL A 69 -3.16 6.81 5.33
CA VAL A 69 -1.83 6.19 5.25
C VAL A 69 -1.95 4.89 4.47
N GLY A 70 -1.07 4.69 3.48
CA GLY A 70 -1.13 3.57 2.58
C GLY A 70 0.24 2.94 2.36
N HIS A 71 0.27 1.61 2.36
CA HIS A 71 1.46 0.81 2.11
C HIS A 71 1.26 -0.06 0.86
N ASP A 72 2.34 -0.26 0.08
CA ASP A 72 2.34 -1.07 -1.15
C ASP A 72 1.17 -0.69 -2.09
N CYS A 73 0.35 -1.63 -2.56
CA CYS A 73 -0.80 -1.37 -3.42
C CYS A 73 -1.82 -0.46 -2.74
N GLY A 74 -1.98 -0.55 -1.42
CA GLY A 74 -2.75 0.40 -0.63
C GLY A 74 -2.23 1.82 -0.78
N GLY A 75 -0.90 1.98 -0.73
CA GLY A 75 -0.19 3.23 -1.02
C GLY A 75 -0.48 3.79 -2.42
N PHE A 76 -0.64 2.93 -3.43
CA PHE A 76 -1.05 3.34 -4.78
C PHE A 76 -2.52 3.75 -4.81
N HIS A 77 -3.41 2.98 -4.18
CA HIS A 77 -4.85 3.28 -4.11
C HIS A 77 -5.10 4.63 -3.45
N ILE A 78 -4.46 4.92 -2.32
CA ILE A 78 -4.69 6.16 -1.58
C ILE A 78 -4.24 7.41 -2.36
N VAL A 79 -3.17 7.32 -3.15
CA VAL A 79 -2.71 8.43 -3.98
C VAL A 79 -3.69 8.67 -5.11
N ASN A 80 -4.26 7.60 -5.69
CA ASN A 80 -5.35 7.73 -6.67
C ASN A 80 -6.61 8.38 -6.07
N VAL A 81 -6.96 8.05 -4.82
CA VAL A 81 -8.05 8.74 -4.11
C VAL A 81 -7.72 10.21 -3.90
N ALA A 82 -6.50 10.55 -3.46
CA ALA A 82 -6.08 11.93 -3.26
C ALA A 82 -6.12 12.76 -4.57
N MET A 83 -5.83 12.14 -5.72
CA MET A 83 -5.94 12.77 -7.04
C MET A 83 -7.41 12.94 -7.49
N HIS A 84 -8.28 11.96 -7.22
CA HIS A 84 -9.63 11.91 -7.79
C HIS A 84 -10.72 12.53 -6.90
N ARG A 85 -10.63 12.32 -5.58
CA ARG A 85 -11.58 12.80 -4.56
C ARG A 85 -10.84 13.44 -3.38
N PRO A 86 -10.06 14.52 -3.61
CA PRO A 86 -9.27 15.16 -2.56
C PRO A 86 -10.11 15.66 -1.38
N GLU A 87 -11.41 15.89 -1.55
CA GLU A 87 -12.29 16.30 -0.47
C GLU A 87 -12.53 15.23 0.60
N LEU A 88 -12.28 13.94 0.31
CA LEU A 88 -12.34 12.84 1.29
C LEU A 88 -11.08 12.73 2.17
N VAL A 89 -10.03 13.50 1.86
CA VAL A 89 -8.70 13.35 2.47
C VAL A 89 -8.30 14.66 3.13
N ARG A 90 -7.94 14.63 4.41
CA ARG A 90 -7.29 15.75 5.09
C ARG A 90 -5.81 15.84 4.71
N SER A 91 -5.11 14.71 4.77
CA SER A 91 -3.73 14.54 4.30
C SER A 91 -3.48 13.08 3.92
N TRP A 92 -2.46 12.81 3.12
CA TRP A 92 -2.10 11.46 2.69
C TRP A 92 -0.63 11.14 2.94
N VAL A 93 -0.32 9.87 3.21
CA VAL A 93 1.04 9.35 3.43
C VAL A 93 1.22 8.04 2.67
N SER A 94 2.20 7.97 1.77
CA SER A 94 2.44 6.80 0.93
C SER A 94 3.95 6.52 0.80
N ASP A 95 4.33 5.25 0.86
CA ASP A 95 5.71 4.79 0.62
C ASP A 95 5.99 4.38 -0.84
N VAL A 96 4.95 4.27 -1.67
CA VAL A 96 5.07 3.78 -3.04
C VAL A 96 4.95 4.87 -4.10
N VAL A 97 5.08 6.14 -3.75
CA VAL A 97 4.94 7.23 -4.73
C VAL A 97 5.88 7.08 -5.94
N GLY A 98 7.01 6.38 -5.77
CA GLY A 98 7.93 6.04 -6.86
C GLY A 98 7.31 5.22 -8.00
N VAL A 99 6.21 4.49 -7.76
CA VAL A 99 5.48 3.73 -8.80
C VAL A 99 4.90 4.65 -9.89
N PHE A 100 4.66 5.92 -9.58
CA PHE A 100 4.18 6.91 -10.55
C PHE A 100 5.30 7.58 -11.35
N ASP A 101 6.56 7.27 -11.07
CA ASP A 101 7.67 7.78 -11.88
C ASP A 101 7.70 7.12 -13.27
N GLU A 102 8.16 7.86 -14.28
CA GLU A 102 8.17 7.35 -15.66
C GLU A 102 9.16 6.20 -15.88
N ASP A 103 10.23 6.16 -15.08
CA ASP A 103 11.29 5.15 -15.13
C ASP A 103 10.96 3.93 -14.23
N TYR A 104 9.81 3.90 -13.57
CA TYR A 104 9.48 2.80 -12.66
C TYR A 104 9.34 1.47 -13.40
N VAL A 105 10.06 0.47 -12.89
CA VAL A 105 9.98 -0.92 -13.34
C VAL A 105 9.48 -1.75 -12.16
N TRP A 106 8.45 -2.54 -12.41
CA TRP A 106 7.91 -3.49 -11.44
C TRP A 106 8.98 -4.46 -10.94
N HIS A 107 8.96 -4.75 -9.65
CA HIS A 107 9.77 -5.80 -9.04
C HIS A 107 9.47 -7.19 -9.65
N ASP A 108 10.41 -8.13 -9.51
CA ASP A 108 10.39 -9.43 -10.19
C ASP A 108 9.07 -10.20 -9.99
N ALA A 109 8.56 -10.27 -8.77
CA ALA A 109 7.30 -10.96 -8.48
C ALA A 109 6.10 -10.35 -9.24
N ALA A 110 6.03 -9.01 -9.33
CA ALA A 110 4.99 -8.34 -10.10
C ALA A 110 5.12 -8.59 -11.61
N GLN A 111 6.33 -8.73 -12.14
CA GLN A 111 6.52 -9.12 -13.54
C GLN A 111 6.02 -10.56 -13.81
N ILE A 112 6.26 -11.49 -12.87
CA ILE A 112 5.76 -12.86 -12.95
C ILE A 112 4.24 -12.91 -12.90
N TRP A 113 3.60 -12.23 -11.94
CA TRP A 113 2.12 -12.19 -11.81
C TRP A 113 1.43 -11.65 -13.07
N ARG A 114 2.09 -10.74 -13.78
CA ARG A 114 1.60 -10.16 -15.03
C ARG A 114 1.75 -11.08 -16.24
N THR A 115 2.52 -12.15 -16.13
CA THR A 115 2.78 -13.09 -17.24
C THR A 115 1.75 -14.23 -17.22
N PRO A 116 0.97 -14.44 -18.31
CA PRO A 116 0.06 -15.57 -18.39
C PRO A 116 0.78 -16.91 -18.25
N GLY A 117 0.19 -17.84 -17.49
CA GLY A 117 0.79 -19.14 -17.14
C GLY A 117 1.69 -19.02 -15.91
N ALA A 118 2.77 -18.23 -16.00
CA ALA A 118 3.73 -18.09 -14.92
C ALA A 118 3.12 -17.44 -13.65
N GLY A 119 2.22 -16.48 -13.80
CA GLY A 119 1.52 -15.86 -12.68
C GLY A 119 0.60 -16.84 -11.95
N GLU A 120 -0.17 -17.63 -12.71
CA GLU A 120 -1.03 -18.68 -12.19
C GLU A 120 -0.22 -19.76 -11.47
N GLU A 121 0.92 -20.19 -12.03
CA GLU A 121 1.83 -21.14 -11.40
C GLU A 121 2.40 -20.61 -10.09
N PHE A 122 2.83 -19.34 -10.05
CA PHE A 122 3.33 -18.71 -8.83
C PHE A 122 2.26 -18.69 -7.73
N VAL A 123 1.04 -18.27 -8.06
CA VAL A 123 -0.08 -18.20 -7.12
C VAL A 123 -0.52 -19.58 -6.65
N ALA A 124 -0.51 -20.58 -7.55
CA ALA A 124 -0.80 -21.96 -7.21
C ALA A 124 0.25 -22.51 -6.24
N ALA A 125 1.54 -22.28 -6.51
CA ALA A 125 2.64 -22.67 -5.62
C ALA A 125 2.45 -22.03 -4.23
N MET A 126 2.24 -20.71 -4.17
CA MET A 126 1.96 -19.99 -2.92
C MET A 126 0.77 -20.60 -2.17
N SER A 127 -0.35 -20.86 -2.86
CA SER A 127 -1.56 -21.39 -2.25
C SER A 127 -1.42 -22.84 -1.78
N SER A 128 -0.53 -23.62 -2.41
CA SER A 128 -0.28 -25.03 -2.07
C SER A 128 0.72 -25.23 -0.93
N SER A 129 1.54 -24.21 -0.63
CA SER A 129 2.50 -24.23 0.47
C SER A 129 1.81 -24.18 1.83
N THR A 130 2.48 -24.75 2.84
CA THR A 130 1.97 -24.68 4.22
C THR A 130 1.97 -23.23 4.73
N VAL A 131 1.26 -22.99 5.82
CA VAL A 131 1.26 -21.66 6.46
C VAL A 131 2.67 -21.35 6.97
N GLU A 132 3.37 -22.35 7.49
CA GLU A 132 4.73 -22.23 8.04
C GLU A 132 5.75 -21.87 6.95
N GLU A 133 5.67 -22.49 5.78
CA GLU A 133 6.53 -22.18 4.63
C GLU A 133 6.31 -20.76 4.13
N ARG A 134 5.04 -20.34 4.00
CA ARG A 134 4.67 -18.98 3.62
C ARG A 134 5.13 -17.96 4.66
N ALA A 135 4.91 -18.23 5.94
CA ALA A 135 5.35 -17.37 7.04
C ALA A 135 6.88 -17.25 7.07
N ALA A 136 7.61 -18.34 6.86
CA ALA A 136 9.08 -18.29 6.78
C ALA A 136 9.56 -17.43 5.61
N LYS A 137 8.90 -17.51 4.44
CA LYS A 137 9.20 -16.64 3.29
C LYS A 137 8.95 -15.16 3.60
N LEU A 138 7.82 -14.84 4.23
CA LEU A 138 7.48 -13.48 4.66
C LEU A 138 8.45 -12.95 5.72
N GLY A 139 8.87 -13.80 6.66
CA GLY A 139 9.89 -13.45 7.65
C GLY A 139 11.25 -13.18 7.02
N GLY A 140 11.64 -13.96 6.01
CA GLY A 140 12.88 -13.78 5.26
C GLY A 140 12.97 -12.48 4.47
N VAL A 141 11.84 -11.81 4.19
CA VAL A 141 11.81 -10.51 3.52
C VAL A 141 11.63 -9.33 4.48
N GLY A 142 11.29 -9.57 5.76
CA GLY A 142 11.31 -8.52 6.79
C GLY A 142 10.08 -8.40 7.67
N MET A 143 9.08 -9.28 7.54
CA MET A 143 7.95 -9.33 8.49
C MET A 143 8.35 -9.99 9.82
N SER A 144 7.78 -9.55 10.93
CA SER A 144 7.91 -10.25 12.21
C SER A 144 7.21 -11.63 12.15
N ALA A 145 7.68 -12.61 12.92
CA ALA A 145 7.23 -14.00 12.78
C ALA A 145 5.72 -14.20 13.05
N ASP A 146 5.19 -13.48 14.03
CA ASP A 146 3.78 -13.48 14.40
C ASP A 146 2.90 -12.89 13.29
N ILE A 147 3.29 -11.72 12.75
CA ILE A 147 2.56 -11.06 11.66
C ILE A 147 2.68 -11.85 10.36
N ALA A 148 3.88 -12.36 10.04
CA ALA A 148 4.10 -13.26 8.91
C ALA A 148 3.16 -14.47 8.95
N THR A 149 2.96 -15.05 10.13
CA THR A 149 2.02 -16.17 10.32
C THR A 149 0.57 -15.73 10.13
N ALA A 150 0.18 -14.57 10.65
CA ALA A 150 -1.16 -14.02 10.48
C ALA A 150 -1.49 -13.74 9.00
N VAL A 151 -0.55 -13.13 8.27
CA VAL A 151 -0.66 -12.88 6.83
C VAL A 151 -0.71 -14.18 6.04
N ALA A 152 0.19 -15.14 6.34
CA ALA A 152 0.27 -16.41 5.63
C ALA A 152 -1.04 -17.22 5.69
N ARG A 153 -1.84 -17.10 6.76
CA ARG A 153 -3.16 -17.76 6.85
C ARG A 153 -4.16 -17.27 5.79
N HIS A 154 -3.98 -16.05 5.28
CA HIS A 154 -4.84 -15.44 4.27
C HIS A 154 -4.32 -15.59 2.83
N GLN A 155 -3.06 -16.02 2.66
CA GLN A 155 -2.44 -16.24 1.34
C GLN A 155 -2.96 -17.49 0.62
N GLY A 156 -4.23 -17.50 0.24
CA GLY A 156 -4.87 -18.60 -0.48
C GLY A 156 -5.29 -18.26 -1.91
N PRO A 157 -6.05 -19.15 -2.56
CA PRO A 157 -6.51 -18.96 -3.94
C PRO A 157 -7.32 -17.67 -4.16
N VAL A 158 -8.02 -17.17 -3.14
CA VAL A 158 -8.79 -15.92 -3.21
C VAL A 158 -7.85 -14.72 -3.38
N MET A 159 -6.88 -14.56 -2.48
CA MET A 159 -5.85 -13.52 -2.59
C MET A 159 -5.06 -13.69 -3.89
N GLY A 160 -4.73 -14.92 -4.25
CA GLY A 160 -4.12 -15.25 -5.53
C GLY A 160 -4.84 -14.66 -6.75
N ARG A 161 -6.17 -14.80 -6.83
CA ARG A 161 -6.96 -14.19 -7.90
C ARG A 161 -6.91 -12.66 -7.86
N ALA A 162 -7.01 -12.07 -6.68
CA ALA A 162 -6.93 -10.62 -6.49
C ALA A 162 -5.56 -10.06 -6.95
N ILE A 163 -4.46 -10.74 -6.63
CA ILE A 163 -3.11 -10.42 -7.08
C ILE A 163 -3.03 -10.38 -8.61
N LEU A 164 -3.41 -11.48 -9.27
CA LEU A 164 -3.32 -11.56 -10.72
C LEU A 164 -4.17 -10.49 -11.40
N ALA A 165 -5.41 -10.28 -10.94
CA ALA A 165 -6.30 -9.25 -11.48
C ALA A 165 -5.72 -7.83 -11.31
N LEU A 166 -5.23 -7.51 -10.11
CA LEU A 166 -4.69 -6.19 -9.79
C LEU A 166 -3.48 -5.85 -10.65
N TYR A 167 -2.44 -6.69 -10.60
CA TYR A 167 -1.19 -6.41 -11.31
C TYR A 167 -1.36 -6.44 -12.84
N ARG A 168 -2.28 -7.26 -13.37
CA ARG A 168 -2.61 -7.27 -14.81
C ARG A 168 -3.41 -6.04 -15.24
N SER A 169 -4.16 -5.41 -14.33
CA SER A 169 -4.84 -4.14 -14.60
C SER A 169 -3.87 -2.95 -14.68
N LEU A 170 -2.69 -3.07 -14.07
CA LEU A 170 -1.64 -2.03 -14.03
C LEU A 170 -0.61 -2.21 -15.16
N GLY A 171 -1.11 -2.33 -16.39
CA GLY A 171 -0.27 -2.33 -17.59
C GLY A 171 0.38 -0.96 -17.88
N PRO A 172 1.31 -0.88 -18.85
CA PRO A 172 2.02 0.37 -19.15
C PRO A 172 1.10 1.55 -19.47
N ALA A 173 -0.01 1.32 -20.18
CA ALA A 173 -0.99 2.35 -20.49
C ALA A 173 -1.72 2.86 -19.23
N ALA A 174 -2.15 1.96 -18.35
CA ALA A 174 -2.84 2.30 -17.11
C ALA A 174 -1.92 3.08 -16.15
N LEU A 175 -0.65 2.65 -16.01
CA LEU A 175 0.34 3.40 -15.23
C LEU A 175 0.64 4.77 -15.85
N ALA A 176 0.71 4.85 -17.18
CA ALA A 176 0.92 6.12 -17.87
C ALA A 176 -0.26 7.09 -17.70
N GLU A 177 -1.48 6.57 -17.58
CA GLU A 177 -2.68 7.33 -17.23
C GLU A 177 -2.64 7.77 -15.77
N ALA A 178 -2.43 6.84 -14.83
CA ALA A 178 -2.38 7.15 -13.40
C ALA A 178 -1.30 8.19 -13.05
N ARG A 179 -0.12 8.14 -13.68
CA ARG A 179 0.95 9.12 -13.45
C ARG A 179 0.73 10.47 -14.12
N ARG A 180 -0.20 10.57 -15.08
CA ARG A 180 -0.48 11.83 -15.78
C ARG A 180 -1.02 12.87 -14.81
N ASP A 181 -1.89 12.42 -13.91
CA ASP A 181 -2.62 13.28 -12.97
C ASP A 181 -1.94 13.37 -11.60
N LEU A 182 -0.70 12.86 -11.45
CA LEU A 182 0.03 12.84 -10.17
C LEU A 182 0.08 14.20 -9.48
N ASP A 183 0.20 15.28 -10.26
CA ASP A 183 0.28 16.64 -9.73
C ASP A 183 -1.02 17.07 -9.02
N GLN A 184 -2.16 16.40 -9.28
CA GLN A 184 -3.42 16.65 -8.58
C GLN A 184 -3.40 16.17 -7.12
N ALA A 185 -2.52 15.24 -6.75
CA ALA A 185 -2.36 14.79 -5.36
C ALA A 185 -1.95 15.95 -4.44
N ALA A 186 -1.35 17.02 -4.99
CA ALA A 186 -0.96 18.24 -4.28
C ALA A 186 -2.16 19.07 -3.78
N ALA A 187 -3.39 18.71 -4.18
CA ALA A 187 -4.61 19.33 -3.65
C ALA A 187 -4.75 19.13 -2.12
N ARG A 188 -4.09 18.10 -1.56
CA ARG A 188 -4.00 17.85 -0.12
C ARG A 188 -2.55 17.66 0.31
N PRO A 189 -2.20 18.01 1.56
CA PRO A 189 -0.86 17.75 2.09
C PRO A 189 -0.48 16.27 1.98
N GLY A 190 0.64 16.01 1.32
CA GLY A 190 1.19 14.67 1.12
C GLY A 190 2.53 14.46 1.83
N LEU A 191 2.76 13.24 2.30
CA LEU A 191 4.06 12.75 2.76
C LEU A 191 4.44 11.49 1.98
N ALA A 192 5.60 11.52 1.33
CA ALA A 192 6.23 10.39 0.69
C ALA A 192 7.28 9.79 1.64
N ILE A 193 7.08 8.52 2.02
CA ILE A 193 8.05 7.79 2.83
C ILE A 193 9.13 7.22 1.90
N LEU A 194 10.38 7.40 2.31
CA LEU A 194 11.57 6.91 1.63
C LEU A 194 12.38 6.04 2.61
N ALA A 195 11.96 4.79 2.74
CA ALA A 195 12.69 3.74 3.44
C ALA A 195 13.92 3.34 2.61
N THR A 196 15.13 3.47 3.17
CA THR A 196 16.38 3.36 2.39
C THR A 196 16.75 1.93 2.01
N GLU A 197 16.23 0.93 2.73
CA GLU A 197 16.41 -0.49 2.40
C GLU A 197 15.24 -1.09 1.62
N ASP A 198 14.20 -0.30 1.30
CA ASP A 198 13.10 -0.75 0.44
C ASP A 198 13.60 -0.86 -1.01
N THR A 199 13.38 -2.01 -1.64
CA THR A 199 13.79 -2.31 -3.03
C THR A 199 12.61 -2.46 -4.01
N TYR A 200 11.36 -2.31 -3.56
CA TYR A 200 10.15 -2.54 -4.36
C TYR A 200 9.66 -1.30 -5.13
N VAL A 201 9.97 -0.11 -4.62
CA VAL A 201 9.30 1.14 -5.04
C VAL A 201 10.21 2.08 -5.86
N GLY A 202 11.11 1.49 -6.64
CA GLY A 202 12.03 2.20 -7.54
C GLY A 202 13.29 2.74 -6.85
N SER A 203 14.09 3.55 -7.56
CA SER A 203 15.29 4.18 -6.98
C SER A 203 14.94 5.40 -6.12
N GLU A 204 15.84 5.80 -5.22
CA GLU A 204 15.68 7.04 -4.45
C GLU A 204 15.39 8.25 -5.36
N THR A 205 16.11 8.36 -6.48
CA THR A 205 15.90 9.46 -7.44
C THR A 205 14.48 9.45 -8.02
N SER A 206 13.97 8.28 -8.43
CA SER A 206 12.60 8.15 -8.96
C SER A 206 11.54 8.50 -7.92
N ARG A 207 11.69 8.03 -6.68
CA ARG A 207 10.79 8.35 -5.57
C ARG A 207 10.76 9.85 -5.27
N ARG A 208 11.92 10.51 -5.24
CA ARG A 208 12.00 11.97 -5.02
C ARG A 208 11.40 12.78 -6.16
N ARG A 209 11.55 12.35 -7.42
CA ARG A 209 10.88 13.00 -8.56
C ARG A 209 9.37 12.87 -8.47
N ALA A 210 8.86 11.67 -8.23
CA ALA A 210 7.43 11.45 -8.07
C ALA A 210 6.84 12.21 -6.88
N ALA A 211 7.52 12.22 -5.73
CA ALA A 211 7.11 13.00 -4.56
C ALA A 211 7.02 14.51 -4.88
N ARG A 212 8.01 15.05 -5.61
CA ARG A 212 7.99 16.46 -6.04
C ARG A 212 6.79 16.76 -6.94
N ARG A 213 6.50 15.89 -7.91
CA ARG A 213 5.33 16.02 -8.79
C ARG A 213 4.03 15.98 -7.99
N ALA A 214 3.90 15.03 -7.07
CA ALA A 214 2.75 14.91 -6.18
C ALA A 214 2.61 16.06 -5.15
N GLY A 215 3.54 17.02 -5.11
CA GLY A 215 3.57 18.07 -4.10
C GLY A 215 3.78 17.57 -2.66
N ALA A 216 4.37 16.37 -2.51
CA ALA A 216 4.55 15.72 -1.23
C ALA A 216 5.88 16.11 -0.57
N ARG A 217 5.84 16.25 0.75
CA ARG A 217 7.05 16.26 1.58
C ARG A 217 7.70 14.88 1.54
N VAL A 218 8.99 14.79 1.75
CA VAL A 218 9.71 13.51 1.78
C VAL A 218 10.26 13.30 3.18
N GLU A 219 9.91 12.17 3.79
CA GLU A 219 10.57 11.68 5.00
C GLU A 219 11.48 10.50 4.66
N VAL A 220 12.71 10.51 5.16
CA VAL A 220 13.67 9.43 4.94
C VAL A 220 13.75 8.56 6.18
N LEU A 221 13.34 7.30 6.05
CA LEU A 221 13.47 6.31 7.11
C LEU A 221 14.73 5.48 6.87
N ASP A 222 15.86 6.06 7.30
CA ASP A 222 17.17 5.42 7.16
C ASP A 222 17.24 4.09 7.92
N GLY A 223 17.72 3.05 7.24
CA GLY A 223 17.86 1.68 7.76
C GLY A 223 16.56 0.88 7.81
N LEU A 224 15.43 1.46 7.40
CA LEU A 224 14.17 0.73 7.31
C LEU A 224 13.94 0.21 5.89
N GLY A 225 13.33 -0.96 5.81
CA GLY A 225 12.89 -1.62 4.59
C GLY A 225 11.42 -1.35 4.27
N HIS A 226 10.85 -2.22 3.43
CA HIS A 226 9.49 -2.10 2.94
C HIS A 226 8.44 -2.06 4.08
N TRP A 227 8.64 -2.88 5.12
CA TRP A 227 7.76 -2.99 6.28
C TRP A 227 8.13 -2.04 7.43
N TRP A 228 8.38 -0.77 7.11
CA TRP A 228 8.82 0.26 8.05
C TRP A 228 7.94 0.35 9.31
N MET A 229 6.62 0.19 9.15
CA MET A 229 5.62 0.27 10.22
C MET A 229 5.76 -0.82 11.28
N MET A 230 6.36 -1.96 10.93
CA MET A 230 6.62 -3.07 11.86
C MET A 230 8.06 -3.08 12.37
N GLN A 231 9.00 -2.60 11.55
CA GLN A 231 10.43 -2.60 11.89
C GLN A 231 10.76 -1.55 12.96
N ASP A 232 10.18 -0.36 12.87
CA ASP A 232 10.32 0.69 13.89
C ASP A 232 8.99 1.45 14.05
N PRO A 233 8.01 0.85 14.74
CA PRO A 233 6.67 1.44 14.89
C PRO A 233 6.68 2.76 15.67
N VAL A 234 7.64 2.95 16.59
CA VAL A 234 7.75 4.18 17.39
C VAL A 234 8.21 5.34 16.52
N ARG A 235 9.32 5.19 15.80
CA ARG A 235 9.80 6.23 14.87
C ARG A 235 8.76 6.55 13.79
N SER A 236 8.05 5.52 13.34
CA SER A 236 6.99 5.63 12.36
C SER A 236 5.79 6.43 12.89
N ALA A 237 5.36 6.16 14.13
CA ALA A 237 4.30 6.91 14.80
C ALA A 237 4.70 8.38 15.04
N GLU A 238 5.95 8.63 15.47
CA GLU A 238 6.49 9.99 15.67
C GLU A 238 6.50 10.78 14.36
N MET A 239 6.98 10.19 13.26
CA MET A 239 6.94 10.80 11.93
C MET A 239 5.51 11.18 11.53
N LEU A 240 4.57 10.25 11.64
CA LEU A 240 3.18 10.50 11.26
C LEU A 240 2.55 11.61 12.11
N THR A 241 2.80 11.58 13.42
CA THR A 241 2.30 12.58 14.37
C THR A 241 2.83 13.97 14.02
N HIS A 242 4.15 14.12 13.84
CA HIS A 242 4.74 15.40 13.44
C HIS A 242 4.20 15.90 12.09
N PHE A 243 3.98 14.99 11.14
CA PHE A 243 3.37 15.37 9.86
C PHE A 243 1.95 15.91 10.06
N TRP A 244 1.10 15.21 10.82
CA TRP A 244 -0.27 15.63 11.07
C TRP A 244 -0.35 16.97 11.80
N GLU A 245 0.44 17.18 12.85
CA GLU A 245 0.53 18.47 13.58
C GLU A 245 0.89 19.65 12.65
N SER A 246 1.67 19.39 11.60
CA SER A 246 2.08 20.42 10.65
C SER A 246 1.05 20.74 9.55
N VAL A 247 -0.08 20.02 9.52
CA VAL A 247 -1.17 20.17 8.53
C VAL A 247 -2.54 20.33 9.18
N GLU A 248 -2.60 20.43 10.50
CA GLU A 248 -3.78 20.82 11.28
C GLU A 248 -4.14 22.31 11.11
#